data_AF-A0A9D6E4K6-F1
#
_entry.id   AF-A0A9D6E4K6-F1
#
_cell.length_a   1.000
_cell.length_b   1.000
_cell.length_c   1.000
_cell.angle_alpha   90.00
_cell.angle_beta   90.00
_cell.angle_gamma   90.00
#
_symmetry.space_group_name_H-M   'P 1'
#
loop_
_entity.id
_entity.type
_entity.pdbx_description
1 polymer ?
#
loop_
_entity_poly.entity_id
_entity_poly.type
_entity_poly.pdbx_seq_one_letter_code
_entity_poly.pdbx_strand_id
1 'polypeptide(L)'
;MAGSVKSIIDYSGMDSLPVDVECHITSGLPSITIIGYANRAVNEAKDRLRASFANSSLEFPKKRVTINLSPADLPKDSTSLDLAMAVALLAGAKQITDEGLDRMVFLGELSLDGSLNPVRGLIGRLLTAKNLNPSVIYIPLPNLEQAMLVPGIEIKAAGSLRDV
;
A
#
# COMPACT_ATOMS: atom_id res chain seq x y z
N MET A 1 -5.60 6.86 16.44
CA MET A 1 -4.52 6.91 15.42
C MET A 1 -4.94 5.86 14.41
N ALA A 2 -4.96 6.16 13.10
CA ALA A 2 -5.38 5.15 12.13
C ALA A 2 -4.45 3.93 12.25
N GLY A 3 -5.02 2.73 12.17
CA GLY A 3 -4.28 1.47 12.21
C GLY A 3 -3.14 1.44 11.18
N SER A 4 -2.06 0.73 11.52
CA SER A 4 -0.94 0.50 10.61
C SER A 4 -1.37 -0.47 9.51
N VAL A 5 -1.00 -0.15 8.26
CA VAL A 5 -1.29 -0.97 7.07
C VAL A 5 -0.01 -1.67 6.64
N LYS A 6 -0.06 -2.98 6.38
CA LYS A 6 1.13 -3.75 5.99
C LYS A 6 1.28 -3.85 4.48
N SER A 7 2.53 -3.82 4.02
CA SER A 7 2.93 -4.13 2.65
C SER A 7 4.24 -4.92 2.64
N ILE A 8 4.61 -5.47 1.49
CA ILE A 8 5.88 -6.18 1.31
C ILE A 8 6.53 -5.67 0.02
N ILE A 9 7.79 -5.25 0.11
CA ILE A 9 8.59 -4.83 -1.04
C ILE A 9 9.72 -5.83 -1.32
N ASP A 10 10.20 -5.88 -2.55
CA ASP A 10 11.43 -6.61 -2.86
C ASP A 10 12.62 -5.93 -2.16
N TYR A 11 13.54 -6.71 -1.62
CA TYR A 11 14.73 -6.24 -0.94
C TYR A 11 15.90 -7.17 -1.24
N SER A 12 17.08 -6.64 -1.56
CA SER A 12 18.32 -7.43 -1.78
C SER A 12 18.19 -8.68 -2.68
N GLY A 13 17.51 -8.58 -3.83
CA GLY A 13 17.51 -9.60 -4.89
C GLY A 13 16.64 -10.83 -4.62
N MET A 14 16.83 -11.53 -3.49
CA MET A 14 16.03 -12.71 -3.10
C MET A 14 15.21 -12.51 -1.83
N ASP A 15 15.42 -11.41 -1.11
CA ASP A 15 14.67 -11.13 0.11
C ASP A 15 13.46 -10.24 -0.18
N SER A 16 12.57 -10.16 0.80
CA SER A 16 11.50 -9.17 0.80
C SER A 16 11.40 -8.54 2.16
N LEU A 17 11.06 -7.25 2.18
CA LEU A 17 10.99 -6.46 3.39
C LEU A 17 9.52 -6.15 3.72
N PRO A 18 9.02 -6.59 4.88
CA PRO A 18 7.77 -6.06 5.42
C PRO A 18 7.88 -4.57 5.69
N VAL A 19 6.87 -3.82 5.26
CA VAL A 19 6.77 -2.38 5.45
C VAL A 19 5.45 -2.06 6.14
N ASP A 20 5.53 -1.39 7.28
CA ASP A 20 4.38 -0.79 7.93
C ASP A 20 4.16 0.63 7.38
N VAL A 21 2.92 0.91 7.00
CA VAL A 21 2.49 2.15 6.36
C VAL A 21 1.44 2.80 7.27
N GLU A 22 1.75 3.99 7.75
CA GLU A 22 0.87 4.75 8.63
C GLU A 22 0.57 6.12 8.02
N CYS A 23 -0.67 6.59 8.19
CA CYS A 23 -1.07 7.91 7.75
C CYS A 23 -1.48 8.78 8.93
N HIS A 24 -0.84 9.94 9.05
CA HIS A 24 -1.18 10.97 10.01
C HIS A 24 -1.74 12.20 9.30
N ILE A 25 -2.94 12.63 9.68
CA ILE A 25 -3.62 13.80 9.10
C ILE A 25 -3.79 14.87 10.17
N THR A 26 -3.26 16.06 9.91
CA THR A 26 -3.25 17.21 10.82
C THR A 26 -3.87 18.44 10.18
N SER A 27 -4.32 19.37 11.00
CA SER A 27 -4.78 20.69 10.53
C SER A 27 -3.64 21.49 9.90
N GLY A 28 -3.96 22.29 8.89
CA GLY A 28 -2.98 23.11 8.17
C GLY A 28 -3.25 23.15 6.67
N LEU A 29 -2.39 23.85 5.93
CA LEU A 29 -2.50 23.92 4.47
C LEU A 29 -2.34 22.52 3.83
N PRO A 30 -3.12 22.21 2.78
CA PRO A 30 -3.05 20.95 2.07
C PRO A 30 -1.62 20.63 1.63
N SER A 31 -1.08 19.52 2.12
CA SER A 31 0.27 19.06 1.80
C SER A 31 0.37 17.56 2.05
N ILE A 32 1.28 16.90 1.35
CA ILE A 32 1.55 15.47 1.55
C ILE A 32 3.07 15.28 1.66
N THR A 33 3.49 14.54 2.67
CA THR A 33 4.89 14.17 2.87
C THR A 33 4.97 12.67 3.08
N ILE A 34 5.96 12.03 2.46
CA ILE A 34 6.27 10.62 2.66
C ILE A 34 7.64 10.57 3.33
N ILE A 35 7.74 9.89 4.47
CA ILE A 35 8.96 9.75 5.28
C ILE A 35 9.31 8.27 5.48
N GLY A 36 10.54 7.99 5.91
CA GLY A 36 11.02 6.62 6.13
C GLY A 36 11.86 6.07 4.98
N TYR A 37 12.88 6.83 4.55
CA TYR A 37 13.83 6.44 3.50
C TYR A 37 13.18 6.08 2.15
N ALA A 38 12.15 6.84 1.78
CA ALA A 38 11.49 6.77 0.49
C ALA A 38 12.39 7.30 -0.63
N ASN A 39 12.62 6.51 -1.66
CA ASN A 39 13.35 6.95 -2.84
C ASN A 39 12.49 7.89 -3.72
N ARG A 40 13.01 8.23 -4.91
CA ARG A 40 12.29 9.08 -5.87
C ARG A 40 10.96 8.48 -6.32
N ALA A 41 10.92 7.22 -6.72
CA ALA A 41 9.72 6.57 -7.24
C ALA A 41 8.59 6.50 -6.18
N VAL A 42 8.96 6.25 -4.93
CA VAL A 42 8.04 6.31 -3.78
C VAL A 42 7.59 7.74 -3.50
N ASN A 43 8.47 8.74 -3.62
CA ASN A 43 8.06 10.14 -3.48
C ASN A 43 7.10 10.61 -4.59
N GLU A 44 7.24 10.09 -5.81
CA GLU A 44 6.32 10.35 -6.94
C GLU A 44 4.94 9.71 -6.72
N ALA A 45 4.79 8.80 -5.73
CA ALA A 45 3.48 8.25 -5.34
C ALA A 45 2.51 9.34 -4.87
N LYS A 46 3.00 10.49 -4.39
CA LYS A 46 2.15 11.63 -3.99
C LYS A 46 1.21 12.06 -5.11
N ASP A 47 1.72 12.10 -6.34
CA ASP A 47 0.94 12.53 -7.50
C ASP A 47 0.02 11.40 -7.98
N ARG A 48 0.50 10.14 -7.92
CA ARG A 48 -0.33 8.96 -8.23
C ARG A 48 -1.49 8.78 -7.26
N LEU A 49 -1.28 8.98 -5.96
CA LEU A 49 -2.33 8.95 -4.93
C LEU A 49 -3.38 10.04 -5.18
N ARG A 50 -2.97 11.27 -5.47
CA ARG A 50 -3.92 12.35 -5.77
C ARG A 50 -4.75 12.05 -7.02
N ALA A 51 -4.10 11.64 -8.10
CA ALA A 51 -4.78 11.35 -9.36
C ALA A 51 -5.72 10.14 -9.22
N SER A 52 -5.25 9.04 -8.62
CA SER A 52 -6.05 7.83 -8.42
C SER A 52 -7.28 8.09 -7.55
N PHE A 53 -7.17 8.88 -6.48
CA PHE A 53 -8.32 9.26 -5.66
C PHE A 53 -9.34 10.06 -6.46
N ALA A 54 -8.89 11.09 -7.19
CA ALA A 54 -9.76 11.91 -8.02
C ALA A 54 -10.50 11.08 -9.08
N ASN A 55 -9.78 10.21 -9.78
CA ASN A 55 -10.34 9.36 -10.83
C ASN A 55 -11.15 8.17 -10.29
N SER A 56 -10.97 7.82 -9.01
CA SER A 56 -11.78 6.83 -8.30
C SER A 56 -13.00 7.42 -7.60
N SER A 57 -13.29 8.72 -7.75
CA SER A 57 -14.33 9.43 -6.99
C SER A 57 -14.19 9.28 -5.47
N LEU A 58 -12.96 9.20 -4.98
CA LEU A 58 -12.61 9.18 -3.56
C LEU A 58 -12.16 10.58 -3.13
N GLU A 59 -12.40 10.95 -1.88
CA GLU A 59 -12.01 12.27 -1.40
C GLU A 59 -10.54 12.28 -0.99
N PHE A 60 -9.73 13.12 -1.61
CA PHE A 60 -8.37 13.36 -1.13
C PHE A 60 -8.39 14.40 0.01
N PRO A 61 -7.75 14.15 1.17
CA PRO A 61 -7.80 15.07 2.31
C PRO A 61 -7.26 16.47 1.99
N LYS A 62 -8.07 17.51 2.24
CA LYS A 62 -7.68 18.92 2.14
C LYS A 62 -6.94 19.41 3.39
N LYS A 63 -6.00 18.60 3.89
CA LYS A 63 -5.27 18.77 5.15
C LYS A 63 -3.79 18.43 4.96
N ARG A 64 -2.97 18.62 6.01
CA ARG A 64 -1.59 18.16 6.01
C ARG A 64 -1.56 16.66 6.29
N VAL A 65 -1.05 15.89 5.32
CA VAL A 65 -0.92 14.44 5.34
C VAL A 65 0.56 14.07 5.49
N THR A 66 0.87 13.17 6.41
CA THR A 66 2.19 12.54 6.52
C THR A 66 2.02 11.04 6.47
N ILE A 67 2.63 10.41 5.47
CA ILE A 67 2.71 8.96 5.34
C ILE A 67 4.07 8.51 5.84
N ASN A 68 4.09 7.63 6.83
CA ASN A 68 5.29 7.06 7.41
C ASN A 68 5.49 5.63 6.92
N LEU A 69 6.73 5.30 6.53
CA LEU A 69 7.13 3.98 6.05
C LEU A 69 8.19 3.38 6.98
N SER A 70 7.82 2.35 7.75
CA SER A 70 8.73 1.64 8.66
C SER A 70 9.15 0.29 8.06
N PRO A 71 10.40 -0.17 8.21
CA PRO A 71 11.48 0.35 9.07
C PRO A 71 12.30 1.47 8.40
N ALA A 72 12.42 2.63 9.06
CA ALA A 72 12.90 3.89 8.46
C ALA A 72 14.40 3.94 8.10
N ASP A 73 15.18 2.94 8.54
CA ASP A 73 16.61 2.76 8.27
C ASP A 73 16.89 2.01 6.96
N LEU A 74 15.88 1.34 6.39
CA LEU A 74 16.01 0.61 5.13
C LEU A 74 15.35 1.37 3.96
N PRO A 75 16.00 1.40 2.77
CA PRO A 75 15.48 2.12 1.61
C PRO A 75 14.19 1.48 1.09
N LYS A 76 13.18 2.32 0.82
CA LYS A 76 11.96 1.91 0.13
C LYS A 76 12.08 2.33 -1.33
N ASP A 77 12.35 1.35 -2.18
CA ASP A 77 12.42 1.49 -3.64
C ASP A 77 11.38 0.58 -4.29
N SER A 78 10.10 0.93 -4.14
CA SER A 78 9.03 0.16 -4.77
C SER A 78 7.76 0.98 -4.94
N THR A 79 7.22 1.00 -6.15
CA THR A 79 5.90 1.56 -6.46
C THR A 79 4.76 0.70 -5.91
N SER A 80 5.02 -0.56 -5.56
CA SER A 80 4.02 -1.49 -4.99
C SER A 80 3.46 -1.08 -3.63
N LEU A 81 4.05 -0.05 -3.00
CA LEU A 81 3.57 0.57 -1.78
C LEU A 81 2.35 1.48 -2.02
N ASP A 82 2.07 1.85 -3.27
CA ASP A 82 1.01 2.80 -3.60
C ASP A 82 -0.35 2.38 -3.03
N LEU A 83 -0.73 1.10 -3.19
CA LEU A 83 -2.00 0.60 -2.64
C LEU A 83 -2.04 0.68 -1.10
N ALA A 84 -0.98 0.26 -0.42
CA ALA A 84 -0.91 0.33 1.04
C ALA A 84 -0.98 1.79 1.55
N MET A 85 -0.32 2.72 0.85
CA MET A 85 -0.40 4.15 1.16
C MET A 85 -1.81 4.71 0.93
N ALA A 86 -2.50 4.28 -0.13
CA ALA A 86 -3.88 4.69 -0.39
C ALA A 86 -4.84 4.18 0.70
N VAL A 87 -4.72 2.92 1.11
CA VAL A 87 -5.54 2.35 2.19
C VAL A 87 -5.26 3.06 3.51
N ALA A 88 -3.99 3.29 3.86
CA ALA A 88 -3.62 4.05 5.05
C ALA A 88 -4.21 5.48 5.01
N LEU A 89 -4.20 6.12 3.85
CA LEU A 89 -4.79 7.45 3.65
C LEU A 89 -6.31 7.44 3.83
N LEU A 90 -7.02 6.44 3.27
CA LEU A 90 -8.46 6.27 3.45
C LEU A 90 -8.82 6.06 4.93
N ALA A 91 -8.08 5.21 5.63
CA ALA A 91 -8.26 4.97 7.07
C ALA A 91 -7.98 6.24 7.89
N GLY A 92 -6.86 6.92 7.61
CA GLY A 92 -6.50 8.20 8.23
C GLY A 92 -7.54 9.30 7.99
N ALA A 93 -8.17 9.30 6.82
CA ALA A 93 -9.26 10.20 6.45
C ALA A 93 -10.63 9.78 6.99
N LYS A 94 -10.71 8.62 7.67
CA LYS A 94 -11.96 8.00 8.17
C LYS A 94 -12.98 7.70 7.07
N GLN A 95 -12.51 7.41 5.85
CA GLN A 95 -13.35 6.95 4.75
C GLN A 95 -13.61 5.43 4.81
N ILE A 96 -12.75 4.69 5.53
CA ILE A 96 -12.92 3.28 5.84
C ILE A 96 -12.68 3.05 7.34
N THR A 97 -13.17 1.92 7.86
CA THR A 97 -12.85 1.47 9.23
C THR A 97 -11.40 1.00 9.29
N ASP A 98 -10.72 1.25 10.41
CA ASP A 98 -9.37 0.75 10.68
C ASP A 98 -9.35 -0.62 11.38
N GLU A 99 -10.52 -1.16 11.72
CA GLU A 99 -10.68 -2.46 12.37
C GLU A 99 -10.08 -3.60 11.52
N GLY A 100 -9.02 -4.22 12.04
CA GLY A 100 -8.36 -5.37 11.43
C GLY A 100 -7.40 -5.06 10.28
N LEU A 101 -7.20 -3.80 9.91
CA LEU A 101 -6.25 -3.41 8.85
C LEU A 101 -4.82 -3.84 9.16
N ASP A 102 -4.45 -3.90 10.45
CA ASP A 102 -3.15 -4.34 10.96
C ASP A 102 -2.87 -5.84 10.68
N ARG A 103 -3.91 -6.61 10.39
CA ARG A 103 -3.83 -8.03 10.02
C ARG A 103 -3.93 -8.26 8.51
N MET A 104 -4.07 -7.21 7.70
CA MET A 104 -4.15 -7.32 6.24
C MET A 104 -2.85 -6.85 5.59
N VAL A 105 -2.55 -7.40 4.41
CA VAL A 105 -1.39 -6.99 3.60
C VAL A 105 -1.87 -6.48 2.25
N PHE A 106 -1.33 -5.36 1.80
CA PHE A 106 -1.71 -4.73 0.54
C PHE A 106 -0.50 -4.58 -0.37
N LEU A 107 -0.59 -5.16 -1.57
CA LEU A 107 0.43 -5.12 -2.60
C LEU A 107 -0.21 -4.55 -3.86
N GLY A 108 0.33 -3.47 -4.43
CA GLY A 108 -0.22 -2.94 -5.66
C GLY A 108 0.34 -1.58 -6.04
N GLU A 109 0.56 -1.41 -7.33
CA GLU A 109 0.97 -0.14 -7.92
C GLU A 109 -0.29 0.60 -8.42
N LEU A 110 -0.44 1.88 -8.10
CA LEU A 110 -1.59 2.66 -8.56
C LEU A 110 -1.27 3.40 -9.85
N SER A 111 -2.10 3.20 -10.85
CA SER A 111 -2.16 4.10 -12.00
C SER A 111 -2.82 5.43 -11.63
N LEU A 112 -2.57 6.46 -12.45
CA LEU A 112 -3.23 7.77 -12.31
C LEU A 112 -4.76 7.68 -12.41
N ASP A 113 -5.29 6.71 -13.16
CA ASP A 113 -6.73 6.49 -13.33
C ASP A 113 -7.38 5.67 -12.19
N GLY A 114 -6.59 5.20 -11.21
CA GLY A 114 -7.06 4.38 -10.10
C GLY A 114 -7.02 2.87 -10.35
N SER A 115 -6.59 2.42 -11.53
CA SER A 115 -6.34 0.98 -11.78
C SER A 115 -5.13 0.46 -11.01
N LEU A 116 -5.13 -0.83 -10.70
CA LEU A 116 -4.01 -1.52 -10.06
C LEU A 116 -3.14 -2.23 -11.09
N ASN A 117 -1.86 -1.87 -11.14
CA ASN A 117 -0.88 -2.53 -11.98
C ASN A 117 -0.23 -3.72 -11.24
N PRO A 118 0.19 -4.77 -11.99
CA PRO A 118 0.79 -5.95 -11.40
C PRO A 118 2.10 -5.65 -10.69
N VAL A 119 2.30 -6.34 -9.57
CA VAL A 119 3.52 -6.32 -8.77
C VAL A 119 4.48 -7.40 -9.27
N ARG A 120 5.74 -7.02 -9.48
CA ARG A 120 6.84 -7.95 -9.79
C ARG A 120 7.34 -8.63 -8.52
N GLY A 121 7.93 -9.83 -8.66
CA GLY A 121 8.49 -10.56 -7.51
C GLY A 121 7.43 -11.11 -6.54
N LEU A 122 6.16 -11.17 -6.96
CA LEU A 122 5.02 -11.46 -6.08
C LEU A 122 5.21 -12.71 -5.21
N ILE A 123 5.73 -13.81 -5.75
CA ILE A 123 5.88 -15.08 -5.01
C ILE A 123 6.74 -14.90 -3.75
N GLY A 124 7.91 -14.26 -3.87
CA GLY A 124 8.79 -14.01 -2.72
C GLY A 124 8.12 -13.13 -1.66
N ARG A 125 7.37 -12.13 -2.12
CA ARG A 125 6.60 -11.24 -1.26
C ARG A 125 5.48 -11.96 -0.52
N LEU A 126 4.75 -12.86 -1.20
CA LEU A 126 3.69 -13.67 -0.59
C LEU A 126 4.24 -14.67 0.42
N LEU A 127 5.39 -15.29 0.14
CA LEU A 127 6.07 -16.18 1.09
C LEU A 127 6.49 -15.40 2.36
N THR A 128 6.97 -14.17 2.20
CA THR A 128 7.30 -13.29 3.32
C THR A 128 6.05 -12.85 4.07
N ALA A 129 5.00 -12.42 3.36
CA ALA A 129 3.72 -12.04 3.94
C ALA A 129 3.10 -13.18 4.76
N LYS A 130 3.21 -14.43 4.27
CA LYS A 130 2.69 -15.61 4.98
C LYS A 130 3.26 -15.75 6.39
N ASN A 131 4.52 -15.40 6.61
CA ASN A 131 5.15 -15.46 7.94
C ASN A 131 4.56 -14.44 8.93
N LEU A 132 3.82 -13.45 8.45
CA LEU A 132 3.09 -12.47 9.27
C LEU A 132 1.70 -12.98 9.71
N ASN A 133 1.29 -14.17 9.26
CA ASN A 133 -0.04 -14.75 9.48
C ASN A 133 -1.20 -13.76 9.22
N PRO A 134 -1.25 -13.11 8.03
CA PRO A 134 -2.29 -12.13 7.72
C PRO A 134 -3.65 -12.82 7.62
N SER A 135 -4.71 -12.08 7.94
CA SER A 135 -6.08 -12.53 7.67
C SER A 135 -6.38 -12.56 6.18
N VAL A 136 -5.83 -11.62 5.41
CA VAL A 136 -6.00 -11.56 3.95
C VAL A 136 -4.89 -10.72 3.31
N ILE A 137 -4.54 -11.06 2.06
CA ILE A 137 -3.61 -10.31 1.23
C ILE A 137 -4.34 -9.79 -0.01
N TYR A 138 -4.34 -8.47 -0.19
CA TYR A 138 -4.87 -7.79 -1.37
C TYR A 138 -3.76 -7.63 -2.42
N ILE A 139 -4.07 -8.02 -3.66
CA ILE A 139 -3.15 -7.95 -4.80
C ILE A 139 -3.87 -7.41 -6.05
N PRO A 140 -3.13 -6.97 -7.08
CA PRO A 140 -3.72 -6.64 -8.37
C PRO A 140 -4.31 -7.90 -9.04
N LEU A 141 -5.45 -7.76 -9.72
CA LEU A 141 -6.10 -8.86 -10.43
C LEU A 141 -5.18 -9.60 -11.42
N PRO A 142 -4.30 -8.94 -12.20
CA PRO A 142 -3.38 -9.63 -13.09
C PRO A 142 -2.35 -10.54 -12.38
N ASN A 143 -2.19 -10.41 -11.07
CA ASN A 143 -1.28 -11.25 -10.27
C ASN A 143 -1.95 -12.52 -9.72
N LEU A 144 -3.27 -12.68 -9.87
CA LEU A 144 -4.03 -13.75 -9.20
C LEU A 144 -3.50 -15.15 -9.54
N GLU A 145 -3.24 -15.43 -10.82
CA GLU A 145 -2.76 -16.76 -11.25
C GLU A 145 -1.45 -17.14 -10.54
N GLN A 146 -0.50 -16.20 -10.44
CA GLN A 146 0.75 -16.42 -9.70
C GLN A 146 0.51 -16.61 -8.21
N ALA A 147 -0.38 -15.82 -7.61
CA ALA A 147 -0.67 -15.90 -6.18
C ALA A 147 -1.23 -17.26 -5.76
N MET A 148 -2.04 -17.89 -6.61
CA MET A 148 -2.61 -19.22 -6.36
C MET A 148 -1.55 -20.34 -6.23
N LEU A 149 -0.31 -20.11 -6.68
CA LEU A 149 0.81 -21.04 -6.50
C LEU A 149 1.34 -21.09 -5.06
N VAL A 150 0.94 -20.13 -4.21
CA VAL A 150 1.36 -20.06 -2.80
C VAL A 150 0.20 -20.53 -1.92
N PRO A 151 0.20 -21.78 -1.43
CA PRO A 151 -0.91 -22.29 -0.62
C PRO A 151 -0.89 -21.75 0.81
N GLY A 152 -2.05 -21.75 1.47
CA GLY A 152 -2.19 -21.42 2.89
C GLY A 152 -2.15 -19.93 3.20
N ILE A 153 -2.56 -19.09 2.24
CA ILE A 153 -2.81 -17.67 2.39
C ILE A 153 -4.18 -17.35 1.79
N GLU A 154 -4.90 -16.41 2.40
CA GLU A 154 -6.15 -15.89 1.84
C GLU A 154 -5.81 -14.70 0.92
N ILE A 155 -6.22 -14.80 -0.35
CA ILE A 155 -5.94 -13.79 -1.38
C ILE A 155 -7.24 -13.12 -1.82
N LYS A 156 -7.22 -11.79 -1.92
CA LYS A 156 -8.21 -11.00 -2.65
C LYS A 156 -7.54 -10.25 -3.79
N ALA A 157 -8.09 -10.39 -4.99
CA ALA A 157 -7.62 -9.72 -6.19
C ALA A 157 -8.53 -8.53 -6.53
N ALA A 158 -7.94 -7.38 -6.84
CA ALA A 158 -8.64 -6.15 -7.17
C ALA A 158 -8.13 -5.54 -8.49
N GLY A 159 -9.03 -4.99 -9.31
CA GLY A 159 -8.66 -4.32 -10.57
C GLY A 159 -8.34 -2.84 -10.38
N SER A 160 -8.87 -2.24 -9.32
CA SER A 160 -8.77 -0.81 -9.02
C SER A 160 -8.78 -0.54 -7.53
N LEU A 161 -8.43 0.69 -7.15
CA LEU A 161 -8.51 1.16 -5.76
C LEU A 161 -9.94 1.06 -5.19
N ARG A 162 -10.98 1.14 -6.03
CA ARG A 162 -12.38 1.05 -5.57
C ARG A 162 -12.82 -0.36 -5.23
N ASP A 163 -12.13 -1.38 -5.75
CA ASP A 163 -12.46 -2.78 -5.50
C ASP A 163 -11.86 -3.30 -4.18
N VAL A 164 -10.99 -2.50 -3.55
CA VAL A 164 -10.30 -2.78 -2.30
C VAL A 164 -11.08 -2.19 -1.13
#